data_AF-A0A1F2FB89-F1
#
_entry.id   AF-A0A1F2FB89-F1
#
_cell.length_a   1.000
_cell.length_b   1.000
_cell.length_c   1.000
_cell.angle_alpha   90.00
_cell.angle_beta   90.00
_cell.angle_gamma   90.00
#
_symmetry.space_group_name_H-M   'P 1'
#
loop_
_entity.id
_entity.type
_entity.pdbx_description
1 polymer ?
#
loop_
_entity_poly.entity_id
_entity_poly.type
_entity_poly.pdbx_seq_one_letter_code
_entity_poly.pdbx_strand_id
1 'polypeptide(L)'
;MACALGLALAGCDGGNGGDEPTVTETTTTTETNGAAGDGGADPTTETTTTTTTEGDGGGDNCGIDETAAVLDEAIDTVDTPDPVEYWELVETNYDPCGELTYALYHQMPQGSAQFLTKILMFHDGEYLGVDSDYRQQGQIVGEGDGWFEVKYKDWEALMESGEANAAAPNYTRTLTFTWNESAGKVDVDGEFPNTNLGQ
;
A
#
# COMPACT_ATOMS: atom_id res chain seq x y z
N MET A 1 -40.38 6.47 53.22
CA MET A 1 -40.80 7.88 53.29
C MET A 1 -41.12 8.32 51.87
N ALA A 2 -42.35 8.78 51.65
CA ALA A 2 -42.92 9.08 50.34
C ALA A 2 -42.62 10.53 49.89
N CYS A 3 -43.05 10.81 48.65
CA CYS A 3 -43.14 12.08 47.91
C CYS A 3 -41.90 12.42 47.07
N ALA A 4 -41.81 12.15 45.76
CA ALA A 4 -42.74 12.31 44.60
C ALA A 4 -42.91 13.77 44.13
N LEU A 5 -42.58 14.02 42.86
CA LEU A 5 -43.11 15.02 41.90
C LEU A 5 -42.24 14.87 40.62
N GLY A 6 -42.68 14.34 39.47
CA GLY A 6 -43.82 14.74 38.62
C GLY A 6 -43.31 15.81 37.62
N LEU A 7 -43.46 15.76 36.30
CA LEU A 7 -44.54 15.29 35.42
C LEU A 7 -44.04 15.13 33.95
N ALA A 8 -44.80 14.38 33.16
CA ALA A 8 -44.57 13.97 31.77
C ALA A 8 -45.05 14.97 30.68
N LEU A 9 -44.65 14.73 29.42
CA LEU A 9 -45.35 14.90 28.10
C LEU A 9 -44.25 14.76 27.00
N ALA A 10 -44.37 14.18 25.80
CA ALA A 10 -45.43 13.64 24.94
C ALA A 10 -44.75 12.70 23.89
N GLY A 11 -45.52 11.86 23.17
CA GLY A 11 -44.99 10.88 22.20
C GLY A 11 -44.80 11.37 20.76
N CYS A 12 -44.17 10.51 19.93
CA CYS A 12 -44.19 10.41 18.45
C CYS A 12 -43.34 9.15 18.11
N ASP A 13 -43.86 8.01 17.67
CA ASP A 13 -44.24 7.63 16.29
C ASP A 13 -43.31 8.19 15.19
N GLY A 14 -42.64 7.30 14.43
CA GLY A 14 -41.87 7.68 13.23
C GLY A 14 -40.57 6.89 13.07
N GLY A 15 -40.49 6.06 12.03
CA GLY A 15 -39.34 5.17 11.78
C GLY A 15 -38.24 5.72 10.86
N ASN A 16 -37.44 4.75 10.43
CA ASN A 16 -36.59 4.71 9.24
C ASN A 16 -35.23 5.45 9.26
N GLY A 17 -34.17 4.63 9.15
CA GLY A 17 -32.94 4.93 8.39
C GLY A 17 -32.09 6.07 8.91
N GLY A 18 -31.13 5.75 9.77
CA GLY A 18 -29.94 6.58 9.95
C GLY A 18 -28.82 5.97 9.14
N ASP A 19 -28.70 6.40 7.89
CA ASP A 19 -27.48 6.21 7.08
C ASP A 19 -26.28 6.76 7.87
N GLU A 20 -25.26 5.92 8.03
CA GLU A 20 -23.91 6.33 8.44
C GLU A 20 -23.45 7.51 7.57
N PRO A 21 -22.67 8.46 8.11
CA PRO A 21 -22.11 9.52 7.28
C PRO A 21 -21.04 8.93 6.35
N THR A 22 -21.44 8.49 5.15
CA THR A 22 -20.48 8.25 4.07
C THR A 22 -19.97 9.61 3.60
N VAL A 23 -18.73 9.96 3.97
CA VAL A 23 -18.06 11.12 3.38
C VAL A 23 -17.58 10.72 1.99
N THR A 24 -18.32 11.15 0.97
CA THR A 24 -17.90 11.00 -0.43
C THR A 24 -17.09 12.23 -0.83
N GLU A 25 -15.77 12.15 -0.82
CA GLU A 25 -14.94 13.15 -1.50
C GLU A 25 -14.92 12.86 -3.00
N THR A 26 -15.46 13.78 -3.79
CA THR A 26 -15.38 13.75 -5.25
C THR A 26 -14.35 14.78 -5.70
N THR A 27 -13.14 14.32 -6.01
CA THR A 27 -12.12 15.18 -6.64
C THR A 27 -12.22 15.06 -8.15
N THR A 28 -12.67 16.13 -8.81
CA THR A 28 -12.73 16.21 -10.27
C THR A 28 -11.45 16.82 -10.82
N THR A 29 -10.55 16.02 -11.38
CA THR A 29 -9.38 16.53 -12.12
C THR A 29 -9.72 16.65 -13.60
N THR A 30 -9.67 17.87 -14.15
CA THR A 30 -9.84 18.12 -15.58
C THR A 30 -8.47 18.37 -16.21
N GLU A 31 -7.91 17.39 -16.93
CA GLU A 31 -6.74 17.62 -17.75
C GLU A 31 -7.13 18.38 -19.02
N THR A 32 -6.57 19.58 -19.21
CA THR A 32 -6.71 20.35 -20.44
C THR A 32 -5.47 20.15 -21.30
N ASN A 33 -5.50 19.15 -22.19
CA ASN A 33 -4.53 19.06 -23.27
C ASN A 33 -4.94 19.97 -24.42
N GLY A 34 -4.16 21.03 -24.64
CA GLY A 34 -4.31 21.90 -25.80
C GLY A 34 -3.42 21.46 -26.96
N ALA A 35 -4.01 21.09 -28.11
CA ALA A 35 -3.61 21.50 -29.46
C ALA A 35 -4.56 20.89 -30.52
N ALA A 36 -4.78 21.66 -31.59
CA ALA A 36 -5.81 21.52 -32.61
C ALA A 36 -5.72 20.29 -33.52
N GLY A 37 -6.89 19.80 -33.96
CA GLY A 37 -7.02 18.88 -35.09
C GLY A 37 -8.38 18.18 -35.15
N ASP A 38 -9.10 18.40 -36.24
CA ASP A 38 -10.41 17.86 -36.64
C ASP A 38 -10.61 16.34 -36.40
N GLY A 39 -11.76 15.96 -35.80
CA GLY A 39 -12.22 14.57 -35.70
C GLY A 39 -12.71 14.18 -34.30
N GLY A 40 -14.02 13.97 -34.14
CA GLY A 40 -14.66 13.71 -32.85
C GLY A 40 -14.16 12.46 -32.14
N ALA A 41 -13.81 12.62 -30.86
CA ALA A 41 -13.78 11.58 -29.86
C ALA A 41 -14.44 12.15 -28.59
N ASP A 42 -15.43 11.42 -28.09
CA ASP A 42 -16.15 11.68 -26.84
C ASP A 42 -15.14 11.60 -25.66
N PRO A 43 -15.10 12.56 -24.73
CA PRO A 43 -14.25 12.42 -23.55
C PRO A 43 -14.71 11.21 -22.73
N THR A 44 -13.86 10.19 -22.62
CA THR A 44 -14.10 9.07 -21.70
C THR A 44 -13.81 9.56 -20.29
N THR A 45 -14.87 9.81 -19.53
CA THR A 45 -14.79 10.12 -18.09
C THR A 45 -14.50 8.83 -17.33
N GLU A 46 -13.25 8.62 -16.93
CA GLU A 46 -12.93 7.55 -15.97
C GLU A 46 -13.27 8.04 -14.56
N THR A 47 -14.20 7.36 -13.91
CA THR A 47 -14.60 7.63 -12.52
C THR A 47 -13.94 6.58 -11.63
N THR A 48 -12.85 6.95 -10.97
CA THR A 48 -12.28 6.13 -9.90
C THR A 48 -13.02 6.44 -8.61
N THR A 49 -13.69 5.44 -8.04
CA THR A 49 -14.38 5.55 -6.75
C THR A 49 -13.53 4.87 -5.69
N THR A 50 -12.84 5.65 -4.87
CA THR A 50 -12.19 5.15 -3.65
C THR A 50 -13.23 5.16 -2.54
N THR A 51 -13.54 3.99 -1.99
CA THR A 51 -14.44 3.86 -0.83
C THR A 51 -13.56 3.64 0.39
N THR A 52 -13.40 4.66 1.23
CA THR A 52 -12.82 4.49 2.56
C THR A 52 -13.94 4.13 3.52
N THR A 53 -13.94 2.90 4.00
CA THR A 53 -14.82 2.48 5.10
C THR A 53 -14.13 2.82 6.42
N GLU A 54 -14.54 3.91 7.07
CA GLU A 54 -14.16 4.16 8.47
C GLU A 54 -14.85 3.12 9.34
N GLY A 55 -14.10 2.09 9.77
CA GLY A 55 -14.55 1.12 10.75
C GLY A 55 -14.67 1.73 12.14
N ASP A 56 -15.89 1.84 12.66
CA ASP A 56 -16.18 2.18 14.04
C ASP A 56 -15.94 0.98 14.98
N GLY A 57 -14.95 1.13 15.86
CA GLY A 57 -14.99 0.58 17.23
C GLY A 57 -13.98 -0.51 17.56
N GLY A 58 -12.91 -0.16 18.30
CA GLY A 58 -12.04 -1.19 18.87
C GLY A 58 -10.91 -0.85 19.83
N GLY A 59 -10.54 0.41 20.09
CA GLY A 59 -9.49 0.76 21.06
C GLY A 59 -8.06 0.76 20.51
N ASP A 60 -7.44 1.93 20.59
CA ASP A 60 -6.07 2.31 20.22
C ASP A 60 -5.72 2.31 18.71
N ASN A 61 -6.26 3.33 18.03
CA ASN A 61 -5.83 3.95 16.76
C ASN A 61 -5.70 3.06 15.51
N CYS A 62 -6.81 2.53 14.99
CA CYS A 62 -6.86 2.06 13.59
C CYS A 62 -6.75 3.22 12.61
N GLY A 63 -6.19 2.96 11.43
CA GLY A 63 -5.92 3.94 10.37
C GLY A 63 -4.43 4.03 10.03
N ILE A 64 -4.13 4.63 8.87
CA ILE A 64 -2.76 4.75 8.37
C ILE A 64 -1.89 5.57 9.34
N ASP A 65 -0.79 5.00 9.81
CA ASP A 65 0.20 5.64 10.67
C ASP A 65 1.62 5.53 10.09
N GLU A 66 2.02 6.54 9.33
CA GLU A 66 3.35 6.62 8.69
C GLU A 66 4.50 6.83 9.70
N THR A 67 4.18 7.10 10.97
CA THR A 67 5.16 7.41 12.03
C THR A 67 5.16 6.39 13.16
N ALA A 68 4.51 5.24 12.95
CA ALA A 68 4.40 4.21 13.95
C ALA A 68 5.80 3.69 14.36
N ALA A 69 6.04 3.57 15.67
CA ALA A 69 7.33 3.12 16.20
C ALA A 69 7.72 1.72 15.70
N VAL A 70 6.75 0.87 15.36
CA VAL A 70 7.01 -0.47 14.80
C VAL A 70 7.75 -0.41 13.46
N LEU A 71 7.59 0.67 12.69
CA LEU A 71 8.30 0.86 11.42
C LEU A 71 9.82 0.99 11.66
N ASP A 72 10.19 1.80 12.64
CA ASP A 72 11.60 1.97 13.07
C ASP A 72 12.16 0.68 13.67
N GLU A 73 11.39 0.00 14.52
CA GLU A 73 11.79 -1.27 15.14
C GLU A 73 11.96 -2.38 14.10
N ALA A 74 11.07 -2.45 13.11
CA ALA A 74 11.11 -3.47 12.07
C ALA A 74 12.29 -3.25 11.10
N ILE A 75 12.54 -2.01 10.67
CA ILE A 75 13.65 -1.73 9.74
C ILE A 75 15.02 -1.96 10.37
N ASP A 76 15.16 -1.79 11.69
CA ASP A 76 16.37 -2.13 12.44
C ASP A 76 16.70 -3.64 12.41
N THR A 77 15.73 -4.50 12.07
CA THR A 77 15.97 -5.95 11.88
C THR A 77 16.48 -6.30 10.49
N VAL A 78 16.44 -5.37 9.54
CA VAL A 78 16.80 -5.59 8.15
C VAL A 78 18.25 -5.20 7.93
N ASP A 79 19.09 -6.18 7.57
CA ASP A 79 20.51 -5.95 7.32
C ASP A 79 20.74 -4.90 6.23
N THR A 80 21.69 -3.99 6.47
CA THR A 80 22.27 -3.13 5.42
C THR A 80 23.55 -3.78 4.88
N PRO A 81 23.74 -3.82 3.55
CA PRO A 81 24.92 -4.46 2.98
C PRO A 81 26.23 -3.67 3.19
N ASP A 82 26.16 -2.34 3.37
CA ASP A 82 27.32 -1.49 3.67
C ASP A 82 27.05 -0.56 4.88
N PRO A 83 28.04 -0.34 5.78
CA PRO A 83 27.88 0.53 6.95
C PRO A 83 27.67 2.02 6.65
N VAL A 84 27.89 2.48 5.41
CA VAL A 84 27.54 3.87 5.02
C VAL A 84 26.14 3.98 4.41
N GLU A 85 25.47 2.85 4.23
CA GLU A 85 24.13 2.77 3.67
C GLU A 85 23.07 2.68 4.78
N TYR A 86 21.88 3.20 4.48
CA TYR A 86 20.72 3.14 5.36
C TYR A 86 19.43 2.96 4.54
N TRP A 87 18.39 2.47 5.19
CA TRP A 87 17.06 2.37 4.63
C TRP A 87 16.30 3.67 4.89
N GLU A 88 15.75 4.28 3.84
CA GLU A 88 14.88 5.45 3.94
C GLU A 88 13.45 5.04 3.57
N LEU A 89 12.49 5.34 4.45
CA LEU A 89 11.08 5.11 4.18
C LEU A 89 10.62 6.02 3.04
N VAL A 90 9.96 5.44 2.03
CA VAL A 90 9.51 6.17 0.84
C VAL A 90 7.99 6.21 0.76
N GLU A 91 7.34 5.09 1.07
CA GLU A 91 5.89 4.92 0.95
C GLU A 91 5.45 3.85 1.95
N THR A 92 4.26 4.00 2.53
CA THR A 92 3.69 3.03 3.48
C THR A 92 2.19 3.15 3.49
N ASN A 93 1.51 2.02 3.67
CA ASN A 93 0.10 1.98 4.03
C ASN A 93 -0.10 1.31 5.40
N TYR A 94 0.93 1.32 6.25
CA TYR A 94 0.88 0.69 7.57
C TYR A 94 -0.34 1.17 8.38
N ASP A 95 -1.16 0.20 8.77
CA ASP A 95 -2.33 0.35 9.64
C ASP A 95 -2.25 -0.76 10.70
N PRO A 96 -2.28 -0.43 12.00
CA PRO A 96 -2.26 -1.44 13.06
C PRO A 96 -3.49 -2.36 13.06
N CYS A 97 -4.54 -2.03 12.31
CA CYS A 97 -5.75 -2.85 12.16
C CYS A 97 -5.90 -3.42 10.74
N GLY A 98 -4.90 -3.23 9.87
CA GLY A 98 -4.95 -3.69 8.49
C GLY A 98 -4.60 -5.18 8.34
N GLU A 99 -5.35 -5.88 7.50
CA GLU A 99 -5.16 -7.33 7.23
C GLU A 99 -3.80 -7.62 6.55
N LEU A 100 -3.35 -6.78 5.62
CA LEU A 100 -1.98 -6.81 5.11
C LEU A 100 -1.60 -5.41 4.71
N THR A 101 -0.59 -4.86 5.38
CA THR A 101 -0.04 -3.55 5.08
C THR A 101 1.46 -3.66 4.85
N TYR A 102 2.05 -2.62 4.28
CA TYR A 102 3.44 -2.58 3.89
C TYR A 102 4.10 -1.25 4.21
N ALA A 103 5.43 -1.28 4.28
CA ALA A 103 6.28 -0.10 4.24
C ALA A 103 7.44 -0.33 3.26
N LEU A 104 7.52 0.49 2.21
CA LEU A 104 8.55 0.47 1.18
C LEU A 104 9.72 1.38 1.58
N TYR A 105 10.90 0.78 1.63
CA TYR A 105 12.16 1.46 1.89
C TYR A 105 13.07 1.42 0.68
N HIS A 106 13.78 2.53 0.45
CA HIS A 106 14.87 2.61 -0.51
C HIS A 106 16.21 2.62 0.19
N GLN A 107 17.18 1.95 -0.41
CA GLN A 107 18.58 2.04 0.00
C GLN A 107 19.12 3.43 -0.33
N MET A 108 19.74 4.06 0.66
CA MET A 108 20.43 5.34 0.55
C MET A 108 21.88 5.22 1.04
N PRO A 109 22.82 6.01 0.50
CA PRO A 109 22.67 6.92 -0.64
C PRO A 109 22.58 6.16 -1.98
N GLN A 110 21.76 6.67 -2.92
CA GLN A 110 21.68 6.11 -4.27
C GLN A 110 22.88 6.53 -5.13
N GLY A 111 23.86 5.62 -5.31
CA GLY A 111 25.05 5.88 -6.12
C GLY A 111 24.84 5.75 -7.64
N SER A 112 23.81 5.02 -8.07
CA SER A 112 23.48 4.78 -9.49
C SER A 112 21.97 4.56 -9.68
N ALA A 113 21.50 4.42 -10.93
CA ALA A 113 20.10 4.07 -11.21
C ALA A 113 19.69 2.67 -10.68
N GLN A 114 20.68 1.90 -10.20
CA GLN A 114 20.50 0.64 -9.49
C GLN A 114 20.61 0.94 -7.99
N PHE A 115 19.50 0.81 -7.29
CA PHE A 115 19.38 0.86 -5.84
C PHE A 115 18.50 -0.30 -5.41
N LEU A 116 18.65 -0.73 -4.16
CA LEU A 116 17.83 -1.78 -3.58
C LEU A 116 16.59 -1.21 -2.92
N THR A 117 15.56 -2.04 -2.88
CA THR A 117 14.34 -1.78 -2.10
C THR A 117 14.11 -2.90 -1.12
N LYS A 118 13.47 -2.59 0.00
CA LYS A 118 12.90 -3.56 0.93
C LYS A 118 11.47 -3.17 1.21
N ILE A 119 10.56 -4.14 1.15
CA ILE A 119 9.17 -3.91 1.52
C ILE A 119 8.92 -4.75 2.76
N LEU A 120 8.67 -4.07 3.88
CA LEU A 120 8.32 -4.68 5.15
C LEU A 120 6.82 -4.93 5.13
N MET A 121 6.38 -6.10 5.61
CA MET A 121 4.98 -6.50 5.63
C MET A 121 4.47 -6.62 7.05
N PHE A 122 3.22 -6.22 7.26
CA PHE A 122 2.57 -6.21 8.57
C PHE A 122 1.14 -6.77 8.46
N HIS A 123 0.68 -7.42 9.53
CA HIS A 123 -0.70 -7.90 9.69
C HIS A 123 -1.14 -7.62 11.12
N ASP A 124 -2.27 -6.94 11.29
CA ASP A 124 -2.80 -6.54 12.61
C ASP A 124 -1.73 -5.81 13.47
N GLY A 125 -0.93 -4.94 12.82
CA GLY A 125 0.15 -4.18 13.44
C GLY A 125 1.42 -4.97 13.77
N GLU A 126 1.44 -6.27 13.54
CA GLU A 126 2.61 -7.12 13.78
C GLU A 126 3.50 -7.22 12.54
N TYR A 127 4.80 -7.07 12.72
CA TYR A 127 5.79 -7.23 11.64
C TYR A 127 5.95 -8.70 11.24
N LEU A 128 5.77 -8.99 9.95
CA LEU A 128 5.84 -10.33 9.38
C LEU A 128 7.20 -10.67 8.76
N GLY A 129 7.92 -9.66 8.26
CA GLY A 129 9.17 -9.84 7.53
C GLY A 129 9.27 -8.96 6.29
N VAL A 130 10.28 -9.25 5.46
CA VAL A 130 10.54 -8.56 4.19
C VAL A 130 9.97 -9.32 2.99
N ASP A 131 9.69 -8.62 1.91
CA ASP A 131 9.17 -9.17 0.66
C ASP A 131 10.04 -10.26 0.04
N SER A 132 11.36 -10.08 0.05
CA SER A 132 12.30 -10.97 -0.60
C SER A 132 13.68 -10.94 0.06
N ASP A 133 14.29 -12.12 0.17
CA ASP A 133 15.70 -12.28 0.55
C ASP A 133 16.66 -11.89 -0.58
N TYR A 134 16.20 -11.94 -1.83
CA TYR A 134 16.99 -11.53 -2.99
C TYR A 134 17.12 -10.01 -3.09
N ARG A 135 18.16 -9.56 -3.80
CA ARG A 135 18.34 -8.15 -4.15
C ARG A 135 17.29 -7.73 -5.17
N GLN A 136 16.33 -6.92 -4.74
CA GLN A 136 15.23 -6.45 -5.57
C GLN A 136 15.22 -4.93 -5.72
N GLN A 137 14.59 -4.49 -6.82
CA GLN A 137 14.17 -3.11 -7.00
C GLN A 137 12.69 -3.12 -7.42
N GLY A 138 11.82 -2.99 -6.42
CA GLY A 138 10.37 -3.00 -6.55
C GLY A 138 9.77 -1.59 -6.46
N GLN A 139 8.53 -1.47 -6.89
CA GLN A 139 7.68 -0.30 -6.65
C GLN A 139 6.25 -0.80 -6.43
N ILE A 140 5.52 -0.15 -5.53
CA ILE A 140 4.10 -0.45 -5.35
C ILE A 140 3.35 0.04 -6.58
N VAL A 141 2.44 -0.80 -7.11
CA VAL A 141 1.62 -0.48 -8.29
C VAL A 141 0.13 -0.71 -8.07
N GLY A 142 -0.25 -1.30 -6.94
CA GLY A 142 -1.62 -1.53 -6.52
C GLY A 142 -1.65 -1.97 -5.07
N GLU A 143 -2.75 -1.67 -4.38
CA GLU A 143 -2.95 -1.99 -2.97
C GLU A 143 -4.43 -2.06 -2.62
N GLY A 144 -4.75 -2.75 -1.54
CA GLY A 144 -6.06 -2.78 -0.91
C GLY A 144 -6.04 -3.61 0.37
N ASP A 145 -7.22 -3.83 0.96
CA ASP A 145 -7.33 -4.61 2.19
C ASP A 145 -6.84 -6.05 1.96
N GLY A 146 -5.81 -6.46 2.72
CA GLY A 146 -5.28 -7.82 2.67
C GLY A 146 -4.39 -8.13 1.46
N TRP A 147 -4.06 -7.15 0.59
CA TRP A 147 -3.18 -7.38 -0.56
C TRP A 147 -2.42 -6.13 -1.04
N PHE A 148 -1.30 -6.35 -1.71
CA PHE A 148 -0.62 -5.32 -2.50
C PHE A 148 0.14 -5.93 -3.68
N GLU A 149 0.40 -5.12 -4.70
CA GLU A 149 1.11 -5.50 -5.92
C GLU A 149 2.41 -4.73 -6.06
N VAL A 150 3.47 -5.45 -6.37
CA VAL A 150 4.81 -4.89 -6.55
C VAL A 150 5.33 -5.21 -7.94
N LYS A 151 5.77 -4.18 -8.66
CA LYS A 151 6.45 -4.32 -9.95
C LYS A 151 7.96 -4.23 -9.77
N TYR A 152 8.62 -5.38 -9.85
CA TYR A 152 10.06 -5.52 -9.76
C TYR A 152 10.75 -5.38 -11.11
N LYS A 153 11.93 -4.77 -11.14
CA LYS A 153 12.81 -4.83 -12.32
C LYS A 153 13.42 -6.22 -12.49
N ASP A 154 13.39 -6.74 -13.70
CA ASP A 154 13.96 -8.03 -14.07
C ASP A 154 15.31 -7.83 -14.78
N TRP A 155 16.37 -7.74 -13.98
CA TRP A 155 17.73 -7.52 -14.48
C TRP A 155 18.27 -8.75 -15.20
N GLU A 156 17.83 -9.96 -14.82
CA GLU A 156 18.18 -11.21 -15.51
C GLU A 156 17.69 -11.19 -16.95
N ALA A 157 16.42 -10.87 -17.16
CA ALA A 157 15.83 -10.77 -18.49
C ALA A 157 16.49 -9.67 -19.33
N LEU A 158 16.81 -8.52 -18.74
CA LEU A 158 17.55 -7.46 -19.43
C LEU A 158 18.98 -7.90 -19.82
N MET A 159 19.68 -8.62 -18.94
CA MET A 159 21.01 -9.13 -19.26
C MET A 159 20.98 -10.19 -20.36
N GLU A 160 19.97 -11.06 -20.36
CA GLU A 160 19.76 -12.05 -21.41
C GLU A 160 19.45 -11.40 -22.77
N SER A 161 18.71 -10.28 -22.78
CA SER A 161 18.40 -9.56 -24.02
C SER A 161 19.62 -8.84 -24.63
N GLY A 162 20.60 -8.48 -23.80
CA GLY A 162 21.79 -7.74 -24.21
C GLY A 162 21.55 -6.26 -24.53
N GLU A 163 20.38 -5.72 -24.17
CA GLU A 163 20.06 -4.31 -24.35
C GLU A 163 20.76 -3.42 -23.31
N ALA A 164 20.79 -2.11 -23.56
CA ALA A 164 21.36 -1.15 -22.62
C ALA A 164 20.48 -1.00 -21.37
N ASN A 165 21.08 -0.64 -20.23
CA ASN A 165 20.36 -0.41 -18.95
C ASN A 165 19.19 0.58 -19.05
N ALA A 166 19.20 1.49 -20.03
CA ALA A 166 18.07 2.40 -20.27
C ALA A 166 16.78 1.68 -20.71
N ALA A 167 16.88 0.43 -21.20
CA ALA A 167 15.74 -0.42 -21.54
C ALA A 167 15.15 -1.16 -20.33
N ALA A 168 15.74 -1.06 -19.13
CA ALA A 168 15.26 -1.73 -17.92
C ALA A 168 13.75 -1.57 -17.64
N PRO A 169 13.09 -0.41 -17.92
CA PRO A 169 11.64 -0.29 -17.74
C PRO A 169 10.80 -1.27 -18.58
N ASN A 170 11.35 -1.84 -19.66
CA ASN A 170 10.68 -2.85 -20.48
C ASN A 170 10.78 -4.27 -19.89
N TYR A 171 11.62 -4.46 -18.86
CA TYR A 171 11.91 -5.75 -18.24
C TYR A 171 11.48 -5.68 -16.77
N THR A 172 10.23 -6.06 -16.52
CA THR A 172 9.65 -6.06 -15.18
C THR A 172 8.78 -7.29 -14.96
N ARG A 173 8.63 -7.68 -13.69
CA ARG A 173 7.66 -8.67 -13.23
C ARG A 173 6.79 -8.07 -12.12
N THR A 174 5.49 -8.26 -12.23
CA THR A 174 4.55 -7.89 -11.17
C THR A 174 4.23 -9.13 -10.35
N LEU A 175 4.37 -9.00 -9.02
CA LEU A 175 3.97 -10.00 -8.04
C LEU A 175 2.85 -9.44 -7.18
N THR A 176 1.92 -10.29 -6.78
CA THR A 176 0.82 -9.94 -5.88
C THR A 176 1.03 -10.63 -4.55
N PHE A 177 1.03 -9.87 -3.47
CA PHE A 177 1.13 -10.34 -2.10
C PHE A 177 -0.27 -10.31 -1.50
N THR A 178 -0.69 -11.40 -0.87
CA THR A 178 -2.04 -11.52 -0.29
C THR A 178 -1.97 -12.23 1.04
N TRP A 179 -2.68 -11.72 2.04
CA TRP A 179 -2.82 -12.42 3.31
C TRP A 179 -3.64 -13.70 3.13
N ASN A 180 -3.11 -14.81 3.63
CA ASN A 180 -3.84 -16.06 3.69
C ASN A 180 -4.21 -16.36 5.14
N GLU A 181 -5.44 -15.99 5.50
CA GLU A 181 -6.03 -16.19 6.83
C GLU A 181 -5.96 -17.65 7.30
N SER A 182 -6.15 -18.61 6.38
CA SER A 182 -6.12 -20.04 6.74
C SER A 182 -4.71 -20.56 7.03
N ALA A 183 -3.69 -19.93 6.44
CA ALA A 183 -2.29 -20.32 6.61
C ALA A 183 -1.55 -19.44 7.63
N GLY A 184 -2.11 -18.29 8.02
CA GLY A 184 -1.50 -17.31 8.91
C GLY A 184 -0.20 -16.74 8.35
N LYS A 185 -0.17 -16.48 7.04
CA LYS A 185 1.01 -15.96 6.34
C LYS A 185 0.62 -15.25 5.04
N VAL A 186 1.56 -14.51 4.48
CA VAL A 186 1.44 -13.95 3.13
C VAL A 186 1.71 -15.03 2.09
N ASP A 187 0.80 -15.15 1.11
CA ASP A 187 1.04 -15.87 -0.14
C ASP A 187 1.49 -14.87 -1.21
N VAL A 188 2.39 -15.32 -2.08
CA VAL A 188 2.93 -14.51 -3.18
C VAL A 188 2.55 -15.20 -4.50
N ASP A 189 1.80 -14.50 -5.34
CA ASP A 189 1.52 -14.93 -6.71
C ASP A 189 2.56 -14.35 -7.67
N GLY A 190 3.13 -15.23 -8.48
CA GLY A 190 4.27 -14.93 -9.35
C GLY A 190 5.60 -15.46 -8.82
N GLU A 191 6.67 -15.14 -9.55
CA GLU A 191 8.03 -15.59 -9.23
C GLU A 191 8.97 -14.39 -9.25
N PHE A 192 9.70 -14.21 -8.15
CA PHE A 192 10.68 -13.13 -8.02
C PHE A 192 11.70 -13.19 -9.16
N PRO A 193 11.97 -12.06 -9.84
CA PRO A 193 13.12 -11.98 -10.72
C PRO A 193 14.42 -11.93 -9.90
N ASN A 194 15.57 -11.95 -10.55
CA ASN A 194 16.89 -11.71 -9.94
C ASN A 194 17.35 -12.79 -8.94
N THR A 195 16.82 -14.01 -9.05
CA THR A 195 17.14 -15.09 -8.09
C THR A 195 18.51 -15.73 -8.32
N ASN A 196 19.11 -15.54 -9.51
CA ASN A 196 20.44 -16.03 -9.87
C ASN A 196 21.49 -14.90 -9.93
N LEU A 197 21.10 -13.67 -9.61
CA LEU A 197 22.03 -12.55 -9.44
C LEU A 197 22.52 -12.63 -8.00
N GLY A 198 23.81 -12.95 -7.82
CA GLY A 198 24.39 -13.25 -6.51
C GLY A 198 23.91 -12.33 -5.38
N GLN A 199 23.65 -12.93 -4.21
CA GLN A 199 23.17 -12.24 -3.00
C GLN A 199 24.16 -11.22 -2.45
#